data_AF-A0A3D0P4E1-F1
#
_entry.id   AF-A0A3D0P4E1-F1
#
_cell.length_a   1.000
_cell.length_b   1.000
_cell.length_c   1.000
_cell.angle_alpha   90.00
_cell.angle_beta   90.00
_cell.angle_gamma   90.00
#
_symmetry.space_group_name_H-M   'P 1'
#
loop_
_entity.id
_entity.type
_entity.pdbx_description
1 polymer ?
#
loop_
_entity_poly.entity_id
_entity_poly.type
_entity_poly.pdbx_seq_one_letter_code
_entity_poly.pdbx_strand_id
1 'polypeptide(L)'
;MDLKDQNIEVYSVWVPILPSDFELTVGRATKSLPDPRVHHYWDGGGELVRGYAPVLGIDDQAWDVYLLYDKNAEWIDAPPKPIYWQEQLGISEETKLDGARLTAEINKLLK
;
A
#
# COMPACT_ATOMS: atom_id res chain seq x y z
N MET A 1 12.18 -14.26 2.40
CA MET A 1 12.95 -13.12 2.94
C MET A 1 12.64 -13.05 4.42
N ASP A 2 13.59 -13.39 5.30
CA ASP A 2 13.37 -13.29 6.74
C ASP A 2 13.67 -11.86 7.18
N LEU A 3 12.64 -11.12 7.61
CA LEU A 3 12.69 -9.69 7.94
C LEU A 3 12.96 -9.44 9.44
N LYS A 4 13.25 -10.49 10.20
CA LYS A 4 13.32 -10.43 11.68
C LYS A 4 14.50 -9.62 12.22
N ASP A 5 15.60 -9.55 11.49
CA ASP A 5 16.83 -8.87 11.94
C ASP A 5 17.00 -7.46 11.35
N GLN A 6 16.00 -6.93 10.66
CA GLN A 6 16.05 -5.60 10.06
C GLN A 6 15.26 -4.58 10.87
N ASN A 7 15.79 -3.34 10.94
CA ASN A 7 15.10 -2.19 11.52
C ASN A 7 13.99 -1.72 10.57
N ILE A 8 12.89 -2.48 10.54
CA ILE A 8 11.73 -2.23 9.70
C ILE A 8 10.56 -1.86 10.60
N GLU A 9 9.98 -0.70 10.33
CA GLU A 9 8.69 -0.28 10.86
C GLU A 9 7.62 -0.56 9.82
N VAL A 10 6.49 -1.13 10.24
CA VAL A 10 5.38 -1.44 9.34
C VAL A 10 4.19 -0.61 9.77
N TYR A 11 3.59 0.11 8.83
CA TYR A 11 2.41 0.92 9.06
C TYR A 11 1.26 0.32 8.26
N SER A 12 0.17 -0.01 8.94
CA SER A 12 -1.04 -0.60 8.36
C SER A 12 -2.21 0.33 8.62
N VAL A 13 -2.82 0.82 7.54
CA VAL A 13 -4.01 1.68 7.60
C VAL A 13 -5.20 0.89 7.10
N TRP A 14 -6.19 0.70 7.97
CA TRP A 14 -7.45 0.03 7.65
C TRP A 14 -8.43 1.07 7.09
N VAL A 15 -9.04 0.76 5.94
CA VAL A 15 -9.88 1.68 5.18
C VAL A 15 -11.19 0.96 4.81
N PRO A 16 -12.36 1.62 4.85
CA PRO A 16 -13.61 0.99 4.43
C PRO A 16 -13.69 0.91 2.91
N ILE A 17 -13.37 -0.25 2.34
CA ILE A 17 -13.46 -0.49 0.90
C ILE A 17 -14.76 -1.18 0.55
N LEU A 18 -15.09 -2.25 1.28
CA LEU A 18 -16.30 -3.02 1.09
C LEU A 18 -17.42 -2.53 2.03
N PRO A 19 -18.71 -2.75 1.68
CA PRO A 19 -19.83 -2.33 2.52
C PRO A 19 -19.82 -2.90 3.95
N SER A 20 -19.07 -3.97 4.20
CA SER A 20 -18.94 -4.63 5.50
C SER A 20 -17.74 -4.14 6.33
N ASP A 21 -16.93 -3.23 5.79
CA ASP A 21 -15.73 -2.74 6.46
C ASP A 21 -16.11 -1.61 7.43
N PHE A 22 -16.00 -1.89 8.72
CA PHE A 22 -16.32 -0.96 9.78
C PHE A 22 -15.17 -0.88 10.78
N GLU A 23 -15.04 0.25 11.48
CA GLU A 23 -14.01 0.41 12.51
C GLU A 23 -14.07 -0.70 13.57
N LEU A 24 -15.28 -1.10 13.95
CA LEU A 24 -15.52 -2.19 14.90
C LEU A 24 -14.95 -3.55 14.44
N THR A 25 -14.77 -3.76 13.14
CA THR A 25 -14.20 -5.01 12.59
C THR A 25 -12.67 -4.99 12.54
N VAL A 26 -12.04 -3.81 12.69
CA VAL A 26 -10.57 -3.64 12.61
C VAL A 26 -9.85 -4.51 13.64
N GLY A 27 -10.37 -4.63 14.86
CA GLY A 27 -9.74 -5.46 15.90
C GLY A 27 -9.64 -6.96 15.55
N ARG A 28 -10.46 -7.46 14.62
CA ARG A 28 -10.29 -8.81 14.05
C ARG A 28 -9.26 -8.78 12.93
N ALA A 29 -9.27 -7.75 12.08
CA ALA A 29 -8.37 -7.62 10.94
C ALA A 29 -6.91 -7.51 11.38
N THR A 30 -6.60 -6.78 12.45
CA THR A 30 -5.22 -6.66 12.99
C THR A 30 -4.58 -8.00 13.34
N LYS A 31 -5.38 -9.04 13.62
CA LYS A 31 -4.86 -10.38 13.92
C LYS A 31 -4.19 -11.07 12.72
N SER A 32 -4.41 -10.60 11.50
CA SER A 32 -3.68 -11.09 10.31
C SER A 32 -2.24 -10.57 10.24
N LEU A 33 -1.92 -9.51 10.98
CA LEU A 33 -0.60 -8.88 11.08
C LEU A 33 -0.16 -8.82 12.55
N PRO A 34 0.16 -9.96 13.19
CA PRO A 34 0.40 -10.02 14.63
C PRO A 34 1.78 -9.52 15.07
N ASP A 35 2.62 -9.06 14.14
CA ASP A 35 3.98 -8.60 14.45
C ASP A 35 3.91 -7.29 15.26
N PRO A 36 4.56 -7.20 16.44
CA PRO A 36 4.48 -6.02 17.30
C PRO A 36 5.09 -4.76 16.70
N ARG A 37 5.86 -4.87 15.60
CA ARG A 37 6.40 -3.74 14.84
C ARG A 37 5.37 -3.12 13.87
N VAL A 38 4.16 -3.69 13.80
CA VAL A 38 3.08 -3.17 12.96
C VAL A 38 2.27 -2.15 13.75
N HIS A 39 2.33 -0.90 13.27
CA HIS A 39 1.50 0.19 13.74
C HIS A 39 0.19 0.20 12.94
N HIS A 40 -0.93 0.12 13.65
CA HIS A 40 -2.26 0.07 13.03
C HIS A 40 -3.00 1.40 13.18
N TYR A 41 -3.62 1.85 12.09
CA TYR A 41 -4.41 3.07 12.01
C TYR A 41 -5.75 2.79 11.34
N TRP A 42 -6.77 3.58 11.65
CA TRP A 42 -8.06 3.56 10.98
C TRP A 42 -8.24 4.84 10.18
N ASP A 43 -8.55 4.71 8.90
CA ASP A 43 -8.96 5.79 8.02
C ASP A 43 -10.39 5.53 7.55
N GLY A 44 -11.34 5.80 8.45
CA GLY A 44 -12.77 5.71 8.14
C GLY A 44 -13.25 6.74 7.12
N GLY A 45 -12.43 7.78 6.90
CA GLY A 45 -12.67 8.75 5.84
C GLY A 45 -12.42 8.13 4.47
N GLY A 46 -11.42 7.27 4.32
CA GLY A 46 -10.91 6.83 3.03
C GLY A 46 -10.02 7.86 2.34
N GLU A 47 -9.39 8.74 3.12
CA GLU A 47 -8.49 9.77 2.62
C GLU A 47 -7.26 9.17 1.94
N LEU A 48 -6.73 8.07 2.46
CA LEU A 48 -5.54 7.41 1.90
C LEU A 48 -5.80 6.93 0.47
N VAL A 49 -6.86 6.14 0.28
CA VAL A 49 -7.18 5.54 -1.03
C VAL A 49 -7.66 6.58 -2.04
N ARG A 50 -8.30 7.67 -1.59
CA ARG A 50 -8.63 8.81 -2.44
C ARG A 50 -7.42 9.66 -2.79
N GLY A 51 -6.49 9.84 -1.85
CA GLY A 51 -5.28 10.63 -2.07
C GLY A 51 -4.35 10.01 -3.10
N TYR A 52 -4.32 8.68 -3.20
CA TYR A 52 -3.52 7.96 -4.19
C TYR A 52 -4.16 7.89 -5.58
N ALA A 53 -5.50 7.89 -5.70
CA ALA A 53 -6.19 7.81 -7.00
C ALA A 53 -5.67 8.81 -8.06
N PRO A 54 -5.58 10.13 -7.79
CA PRO A 54 -5.06 11.09 -8.78
C PRO A 54 -3.57 10.91 -9.07
N VAL A 55 -2.79 10.40 -8.10
CA VAL A 55 -1.35 10.14 -8.25
C VAL A 55 -1.10 8.98 -9.20
N LEU A 56 -1.97 7.97 -9.16
CA LEU A 56 -1.91 6.78 -10.02
C LEU A 56 -2.63 6.97 -11.36
N GLY A 57 -3.43 8.03 -11.50
CA GLY A 57 -4.22 8.30 -12.70
C GLY A 57 -5.38 7.33 -12.87
N ILE A 58 -5.97 6.87 -11.77
CA ILE A 58 -7.14 5.98 -11.76
C ILE A 58 -8.38 6.76 -11.31
N ASP A 59 -9.54 6.40 -11.85
CA ASP A 59 -10.80 7.09 -11.57
C ASP A 59 -11.47 6.65 -10.26
N ASP A 60 -11.06 5.51 -9.72
CA ASP A 60 -11.61 4.90 -8.49
C ASP A 60 -10.58 4.90 -7.35
N GLN A 61 -10.97 4.41 -6.18
CA GLN A 61 -10.11 4.30 -5.00
C GLN A 61 -8.89 3.41 -5.27
N ALA A 62 -7.72 3.84 -4.79
CA ALA A 62 -6.48 3.06 -4.91
C ALA A 62 -6.41 1.96 -3.82
N TRP A 63 -7.00 0.81 -4.08
CA TRP A 63 -6.87 -0.41 -3.25
C TRP A 63 -6.33 -1.58 -4.07
N ASP A 64 -5.76 -2.58 -3.39
CA ASP A 64 -5.01 -3.68 -4.00
C ASP A 64 -3.86 -3.23 -4.92
N VAL A 65 -3.14 -2.18 -4.49
CA VAL A 65 -1.99 -1.60 -5.19
C VAL A 65 -0.67 -1.88 -4.48
N TYR A 66 0.42 -1.96 -5.25
CA TYR A 66 1.79 -2.13 -4.80
C TYR A 66 2.61 -0.96 -5.33
N LEU A 67 3.09 -0.09 -4.45
CA LEU A 67 3.72 1.19 -4.81
C LEU A 67 5.19 1.16 -4.39
N LEU A 68 6.10 1.46 -5.33
CA LEU A 68 7.54 1.59 -5.08
C LEU A 68 7.95 3.04 -5.12
N TYR A 69 8.79 3.43 -4.17
CA TYR A 69 9.35 4.76 -4.01
C TYR A 69 10.86 4.68 -3.88
N ASP A 70 11.57 5.68 -4.41
CA ASP A 70 12.99 5.84 -4.13
C ASP A 70 13.21 6.52 -2.77
N LYS A 71 14.47 6.57 -2.33
CA LYS A 71 14.89 7.15 -1.04
C LYS A 71 14.65 8.66 -0.90
N ASN A 72 14.33 9.37 -1.98
CA ASN A 72 14.07 10.81 -1.98
C ASN A 72 12.57 11.12 -2.03
N ALA A 73 11.70 10.10 -2.01
CA ALA A 73 10.26 10.29 -1.97
C ALA A 73 9.82 10.88 -0.62
N GLU A 74 9.07 11.97 -0.67
CA GLU A 74 8.56 12.67 0.51
C GLU A 74 7.04 12.77 0.46
N TRP A 75 6.40 12.41 1.58
CA TRP A 75 4.97 12.63 1.81
C TRP A 75 4.83 13.95 2.57
N ILE A 76 4.41 14.99 1.85
CA ILE A 76 4.14 16.33 2.42
C ILE A 76 2.62 16.51 2.50
N ASP A 77 2.03 17.22 1.55
CA ASP A 77 0.59 17.49 1.50
C ASP A 77 -0.19 16.42 0.73
N ALA A 78 0.49 15.67 -0.15
CA ALA A 78 -0.06 14.58 -0.94
C ALA A 78 0.97 13.46 -1.08
N PRO A 79 0.54 12.22 -1.39
CA PRO A 79 1.49 11.17 -1.68
C PRO A 79 2.34 11.50 -2.92
N PRO A 80 3.65 11.23 -2.89
CA PRO A 80 4.50 11.40 -4.06
C PRO A 80 4.10 10.40 -5.15
N LYS A 81 4.47 10.69 -6.39
CA LYS A 81 4.29 9.72 -7.48
C LYS A 81 5.24 8.52 -7.27
N PRO A 82 4.74 7.28 -7.26
CA PRO A 82 5.61 6.12 -7.19
C PRO A 82 6.46 6.02 -8.46
N ILE A 83 7.70 5.56 -8.32
CA ILE A 83 8.59 5.31 -9.46
C ILE A 83 8.17 4.06 -10.24
N TYR A 84 7.43 3.16 -9.58
CA TYR A 84 6.84 1.97 -10.16
C TYR A 84 5.63 1.56 -9.33
N TRP A 85 4.60 1.02 -9.96
CA TRP A 85 3.49 0.44 -9.23
C TRP A 85 2.78 -0.65 -10.02
N GLN A 86 2.04 -1.49 -9.29
CA GLN A 86 1.15 -2.50 -9.86
C GLN A 86 -0.16 -2.61 -9.07
N GLU A 87 -1.17 -3.28 -9.63
CA GLU A 87 -2.51 -3.46 -9.06
C GLU A 87 -3.09 -4.84 -9.37
N GLN A 88 -4.03 -5.32 -8.54
CA GLN A 88 -4.64 -6.65 -8.69
C GLN A 88 -6.04 -6.65 -9.33
N LEU A 89 -6.62 -5.47 -9.56
CA LEU A 89 -7.97 -5.29 -10.07
C LEU A 89 -8.07 -5.44 -11.60
N GLY A 90 -6.92 -5.48 -12.30
CA GLY A 90 -6.86 -5.61 -13.75
C GLY A 90 -7.27 -4.33 -14.48
N ILE A 91 -6.92 -3.17 -13.92
CA ILE A 91 -7.17 -1.85 -14.51
C ILE A 91 -6.50 -1.73 -15.89
N SER A 92 -5.27 -2.23 -16.02
CA SER A 92 -4.54 -2.30 -17.31
C SER A 92 -3.55 -3.45 -17.32
N GLU A 93 -3.17 -3.93 -18.52
CA GLU A 93 -2.16 -4.99 -18.64
C GLU A 93 -0.75 -4.49 -18.25
N GLU A 94 -0.51 -3.19 -18.34
CA GLU A 94 0.74 -2.55 -17.94
C GLU A 94 0.90 -2.52 -16.42
N THR A 95 -0.19 -2.26 -15.68
CA THR A 95 -0.19 -2.12 -14.22
C THR A 95 -0.55 -3.40 -13.49
N LYS A 96 -1.04 -4.42 -14.17
CA LYS A 96 -1.41 -5.68 -13.55
C LYS A 96 -0.27 -6.32 -12.77
N LEU A 97 -0.57 -6.83 -11.57
CA LEU A 97 0.40 -7.47 -10.70
C LEU A 97 1.10 -8.64 -11.41
N ASP A 98 2.43 -8.53 -11.49
CA ASP A 98 3.34 -9.55 -11.96
C ASP A 98 4.47 -9.64 -10.93
N GLY A 99 4.46 -10.70 -10.12
CA GLY A 99 5.39 -10.86 -9.01
C GLY A 99 6.86 -10.90 -9.45
N ALA A 100 7.16 -11.40 -10.66
CA ALA A 100 8.53 -11.43 -11.17
C ALA A 100 9.00 -10.02 -11.55
N ARG A 101 8.13 -9.23 -12.19
CA ARG A 101 8.43 -7.82 -12.52
C ARG A 101 8.55 -6.96 -11.26
N LEU A 102 7.62 -7.07 -10.33
CA LEU A 102 7.69 -6.35 -9.06
C LEU A 102 8.99 -6.64 -8.31
N THR A 103 9.38 -7.92 -8.23
CA THR A 103 10.65 -8.33 -7.62
C THR A 103 11.86 -7.72 -8.34
N ALA A 104 11.84 -7.67 -9.67
CA ALA A 104 12.91 -7.05 -10.45
C ALA A 104 13.04 -5.55 -10.16
N GLU A 105 11.94 -4.81 -10.05
CA GLU A 105 11.96 -3.38 -9.71
C GLU A 105 12.42 -3.12 -8.28
N ILE A 106 11.98 -3.93 -7.30
CA ILE A 106 12.47 -3.84 -5.91
C ILE A 106 14.01 -4.00 -5.87
N ASN A 107 14.54 -4.99 -6.58
CA ASN A 107 15.99 -5.25 -6.61
C ASN A 107 16.81 -4.13 -7.26
N LYS A 108 16.20 -3.22 -8.03
CA LYS A 108 16.90 -2.03 -8.55
C LYS A 108 17.09 -0.97 -7.47
N LEU A 109 16.20 -0.89 -6.49
CA LEU A 109 16.24 0.11 -5.40
C LEU A 109 17.14 -0.29 -4.24
N LEU A 110 17.40 -1.57 -4.08
CA LEU A 110 18.24 -2.11 -3.01
C LEU A 110 19.76 -2.06 -3.31
N LYS A 111 20.15 -1.47 -4.45
CA LYS A 111 21.55 -1.32 -4.86
C LYS A 111 22.04 0.09 -4.64
#